data_AF-A0A5Y4CYG2-F1
#
_entry.id   AF-A0A5Y4CYG2-F1
#
_cell.length_a   1.000
_cell.length_b   1.000
_cell.length_c   1.000
_cell.angle_alpha   90.00
_cell.angle_beta   90.00
_cell.angle_gamma   90.00
#
_symmetry.space_group_name_H-M   'P 1'
#
loop_
_entity.id
_entity.type
_entity.pdbx_description
1 polymer ?
#
loop_
_entity_poly.entity_id
_entity_poly.type
_entity_poly.pdbx_seq_one_letter_code
_entity_poly.pdbx_strand_id
1 'polypeptide(L)' 'MAGCKEEAKTTKWYRDHPDELKVVYDKCQKTGDASENCKNANEAHWQIQQLNAPEVDFN' A
#
# COMPACT_ATOMS: atom_id res chain seq x y z
N MET A 1 20.32 1.57 -19.48
CA MET A 1 20.74 1.38 -18.08
C MET A 1 19.58 0.72 -17.36
N ALA A 2 19.76 -0.53 -16.92
CA ALA A 2 18.79 -1.21 -16.09
C ALA A 2 18.77 -0.51 -14.72
N GLY A 3 18.05 0.61 -14.63
CA GLY A 3 17.76 1.25 -13.35
C GLY A 3 17.00 0.25 -12.53
N CYS A 4 17.46 0.00 -11.30
CA CYS A 4 16.91 -0.98 -10.36
C CYS A 4 15.39 -1.02 -10.44
N LYS A 5 14.85 -2.00 -11.14
CA LYS A 5 13.47 -2.42 -10.94
C LYS A 5 13.53 -3.23 -9.67
N GLU A 6 13.53 -2.56 -8.52
CA GLU A 6 13.09 -3.22 -7.29
C GLU A 6 11.78 -3.92 -7.65
N GLU A 7 11.76 -5.24 -7.52
CA GLU A 7 10.58 -6.00 -7.90
C GLU A 7 9.38 -5.43 -7.15
N ALA A 8 8.36 -5.05 -7.93
CA ALA A 8 7.16 -4.47 -7.36
C ALA A 8 6.51 -5.50 -6.44
N LYS A 9 6.47 -5.20 -5.14
CA LYS A 9 5.78 -6.01 -4.15
C LYS A 9 4.29 -5.93 -4.43
N THR A 10 3.60 -7.04 -4.28
CA THR A 10 2.16 -7.12 -4.54
C THR A 10 1.35 -6.51 -3.39
N THR A 11 0.11 -6.13 -3.67
CA THR A 11 -0.86 -5.70 -2.64
C THR A 11 -1.01 -6.73 -1.52
N LYS A 12 -0.88 -8.03 -1.83
CA LYS A 12 -0.92 -9.09 -0.83
C LYS A 12 0.28 -9.01 0.12
N TRP A 13 1.49 -8.91 -0.43
CA TRP A 13 2.70 -8.75 0.38
C TRP A 13 2.58 -7.59 1.38
N TYR A 14 2.12 -6.43 0.92
CA TYR A 14 1.94 -5.28 1.81
C TYR A 14 0.88 -5.48 2.90
N ARG A 15 -0.16 -6.29 2.65
CA ARG A 15 -1.13 -6.66 3.69
C ARG A 15 -0.54 -7.61 4.72
N ASP A 16 0.27 -8.57 4.29
CA ASP A 16 1.00 -9.49 5.17
C ASP A 16 2.17 -8.79 5.90
N HIS A 17 2.69 -7.69 5.35
CA HIS A 17 3.80 -6.90 5.87
C HIS A 17 3.42 -5.43 6.14
N PRO A 18 2.63 -5.15 7.19
CA PRO A 18 2.14 -3.80 7.50
C PRO A 18 3.26 -2.80 7.84
N ASP A 19 4.37 -3.24 8.43
CA ASP A 19 5.55 -2.39 8.70
C ASP A 19 6.16 -1.87 7.40
N GLU A 20 6.34 -2.75 6.41
CA GLU A 20 6.90 -2.39 5.11
C GLU A 20 5.92 -1.53 4.31
N LEU A 21 4.63 -1.87 4.36
CA LEU A 21 3.56 -1.06 3.79
C LEU A 21 3.61 0.37 4.33
N LYS A 22 3.74 0.56 5.64
CA LYS A 22 3.76 1.90 6.24
C LYS A 22 4.92 2.74 5.72
N VAL A 23 6.12 2.14 5.63
CA VAL A 23 7.32 2.82 5.13
C VAL A 23 7.16 3.22 3.66
N VAL A 24 6.70 2.28 2.81
CA VAL A 24 6.50 2.54 1.39
C VAL A 24 5.38 3.56 1.19
N TYR A 25 4.23 3.37 1.83
CA TYR A 25 3.09 4.28 1.75
C TYR A 25 3.44 5.71 2.16
N ASP A 26 4.15 5.90 3.29
CA ASP A 26 4.61 7.22 3.74
C ASP A 26 5.56 7.87 2.73
N LYS A 27 6.49 7.09 2.17
CA LYS A 27 7.37 7.56 1.09
C LYS A 27 6.55 8.00 -0.13
N CYS A 28 5.58 7.19 -0.56
CA CYS A 28 4.72 7.50 -1.70
C CYS A 28 3.90 8.77 -1.50
N GLN A 29 3.37 8.99 -0.30
CA GLN A 29 2.63 10.21 0.05
C GLN A 29 3.54 11.45 0.01
N LYS A 30 4.81 11.31 0.45
CA LYS A 30 5.77 12.42 0.47
C LYS A 30 6.32 12.76 -0.92
N THR A 31 6.62 11.76 -1.73
CA THR A 31 7.26 11.98 -3.04
C THR A 31 6.27 12.12 -4.18
N GLY A 32 5.02 11.66 -4.00
CA GLY A 32 4.05 11.54 -5.10
C GLY A 32 4.50 10.52 -6.14
N ASP A 33 5.27 9.50 -5.73
CA ASP A 33 5.85 8.53 -6.65
C ASP A 33 4.76 7.60 -7.23
N ALA A 34 4.84 7.37 -8.54
CA ALA A 34 3.86 6.59 -9.29
C ALA A 34 4.32 5.15 -9.60
N SER A 35 5.34 4.65 -8.88
CA SER A 35 5.80 3.27 -9.03
C SER A 35 4.70 2.27 -8.71
N GLU A 36 4.85 1.04 -9.23
CA GLU A 36 3.96 -0.06 -8.89
C GLU A 36 3.92 -0.35 -7.39
N ASN A 37 5.05 -0.21 -6.68
CA ASN A 37 5.10 -0.33 -5.22
C ASN A 37 4.17 0.68 -4.55
N CYS A 38 4.17 1.93 -5.01
CA CYS A 38 3.26 2.93 -4.48
C CYS A 38 1.79 2.62 -4.76
N LYS A 39 1.47 2.16 -5.97
CA LYS A 39 0.09 1.74 -6.31
C LYS A 39 -0.37 0.59 -5.41
N ASN A 40 0.45 -0.44 -5.28
CA ASN A 40 0.16 -1.63 -4.51
C ASN A 40 0.08 -1.33 -3.01
N ALA A 41 0.95 -0.45 -2.50
CA ALA A 41 0.93 0.01 -1.11
C ALA A 41 -0.35 0.81 -0.79
N ASN A 42 -0.73 1.77 -1.64
CA ASN A 42 -1.96 2.54 -1.45
C ASN A 42 -3.20 1.63 -1.47
N GLU A 43 -3.26 0.69 -2.41
CA GLU A 43 -4.37 -0.26 -2.50
C GLU A 43 -4.43 -1.17 -1.26
N ALA A 44 -3.29 -1.68 -0.79
CA ALA A 44 -3.22 -2.51 0.41
C ALA A 44 -3.70 -1.75 1.65
N HIS A 45 -3.23 -0.50 1.81
CA HIS A 45 -3.66 0.36 2.90
C HIS A 45 -5.17 0.61 2.87
N TRP A 46 -5.74 0.91 1.70
CA TRP A 46 -7.17 1.11 1.54
C TRP A 46 -7.98 -0.15 1.86
N GLN A 47 -7.54 -1.33 1.40
CA GLN A 47 -8.19 -2.60 1.73
C GLN A 47 -8.17 -2.87 3.23
N ILE A 48 -7.04 -2.62 3.91
CA ILE A 48 -6.95 -2.75 5.38
C ILE A 48 -7.90 -1.79 6.07
N GLN A 49 -8.01 -0.54 5.61
CA GLN A 49 -8.94 0.43 6.17
C GLN A 49 -10.40 0.02 5.97
N GLN A 50 -10.76 -0.52 4.81
CA GLN A 50 -12.10 -1.04 4.56
C GLN A 50 -12.42 -2.26 5.42
N LEU A 51 -11.46 -3.18 5.61
CA LEU A 51 -11.64 -4.34 6.49
C LEU A 51 -11.80 -3.96 7.96
N ASN A 52 -11.17 -2.86 8.39
CA ASN A 52 -11.31 -2.31 9.74
C ASN A 52 -12.40 -1.23 9.83
N ALA A 53 -13.12 -0.94 8.74
CA ALA A 53 -14.17 0.04 8.78
C ALA A 53 -15.28 -0.51 9.69
N PRO A 54 -15.75 0.27 10.68
CA PRO A 54 -16.87 -0.14 11.49
C PRO A 54 -18.06 -0.42 10.56
N GLU A 55 -18.69 -1.58 10.73
CA GLU A 55 -19.91 -1.92 10.00
C GLU A 55 -20.89 -0.78 10.23
N VAL A 56 -21.28 -0.10 9.14
CA VAL A 56 -22.26 0.98 9.24
C VAL A 56 -23.59 0.31 9.55
N ASP A 57 -23.99 0.34 10.82
CA ASP A 57 -25.30 -0.13 11.27
C ASP A 57 -26.35 0.88 10.78
N PHE A 58 -27.19 0.45 9.84
CA PHE A 58 -28.26 1.26 9.24
C PHE A 58 -29.62 1.04 9.94
N ASN A 59 -29.66 0.70 11.24
CA ASN A 59 -30.92 0.56 11.99
C ASN A 59 -31.58 1.91 12.33
#